data_AF-A0A175RGQ8-F1
#
_entry.id   AF-A0A175RGQ8-F1
#
_cell.length_a   1.000
_cell.length_b   1.000
_cell.length_c   1.000
_cell.angle_alpha   90.00
_cell.angle_beta   90.00
_cell.angle_gamma   90.00
#
_symmetry.space_group_name_H-M   'P 1'
#
loop_
_entity.id
_entity.type
_entity.pdbx_description
1 polymer ?
#
loop_
_entity_poly.entity_id
_entity_poly.type
_entity_poly.pdbx_seq_one_letter_code
_entity_poly.pdbx_strand_id
1 'polypeptide(L)'
;MEAPIRNVRATDQERFWAKVDKSGDCWNWQAATMRGYGIFRIDGGNQVAHRISYKWAHGSIPAQAEVDHTCFNRGCVNPAHLRLLDHQENGQNRSSANSNSKTGVRGVYWNEARSGYMCAAYVRERIFRFGPFDTIEEAEATIVAWRRVNMPASINDQRKAG
;
A
#
# COMPACT_ATOMS: atom_id res chain seq x y z
N MET A 1 50.60 0.34 27.67
CA MET A 1 49.57 -0.38 26.90
C MET A 1 48.30 0.43 27.00
N GLU A 2 48.05 1.33 26.05
CA GLU A 2 46.83 2.14 26.03
C GLU A 2 45.65 1.32 25.51
N ALA A 3 44.55 1.32 26.25
CA ALA A 3 43.30 0.69 25.83
C ALA A 3 42.61 1.55 24.75
N PRO A 4 42.05 0.95 23.68
CA PRO A 4 41.30 1.73 22.71
C PRO A 4 39.89 2.00 23.25
N ILE A 5 39.65 3.21 23.76
CA ILE A 5 38.29 3.70 23.98
C ILE A 5 37.89 4.50 22.74
N ARG A 6 37.04 3.91 21.89
CA ARG A 6 36.14 4.68 21.02
C ARG A 6 34.77 4.03 21.04
N ASN A 7 33.93 4.49 21.97
CA ASN A 7 32.50 4.25 21.93
C ASN A 7 31.91 5.08 20.78
N VAL A 8 32.10 4.62 19.54
CA VAL A 8 31.47 5.22 18.37
C VAL A 8 30.00 4.82 18.43
N ARG A 9 29.12 5.78 18.76
CA ARG A 9 27.68 5.55 18.69
C ARG A 9 27.34 5.15 17.26
N ALA A 10 26.69 3.99 17.11
CA ALA A 10 26.19 3.54 15.82
C ALA A 10 25.35 4.65 15.16
N THR A 11 25.57 4.86 13.87
CA THR A 11 24.82 5.78 13.03
C THR A 11 23.33 5.43 13.06
N ASP A 12 22.47 6.40 12.74
CA ASP A 12 21.03 6.15 12.67
C ASP A 12 20.69 5.04 11.67
N GLN A 13 21.46 4.94 10.58
CA GLN A 13 21.30 3.92 9.56
C GLN A 13 21.66 2.52 10.08
N GLU A 14 22.76 2.37 10.81
CA GLU A 14 23.11 1.10 11.48
C GLU A 14 22.06 0.72 12.52
N ARG A 15 21.62 1.67 13.36
CA ARG A 15 20.56 1.41 14.36
C ARG A 15 19.23 1.03 13.71
N PHE A 16 18.94 1.56 12.52
CA PHE A 16 17.73 1.24 11.78
C PHE A 16 17.82 -0.18 11.22
N TRP A 17 18.87 -0.50 10.47
CA TRP A 17 19.00 -1.81 9.83
C TRP A 17 19.17 -2.97 10.82
N ALA A 18 19.70 -2.71 12.02
CA ALA A 18 19.71 -3.68 13.12
C ALA A 18 18.30 -4.07 13.62
N LYS A 19 17.25 -3.31 13.27
CA LYS A 19 15.84 -3.57 13.64
C LYS A 19 15.05 -4.21 12.50
N VAL A 20 15.72 -4.70 11.46
CA VAL A 20 15.07 -5.21 10.25
C VAL A 20 15.45 -6.67 10.04
N ASP A 21 14.45 -7.53 9.96
CA ASP A 21 14.61 -8.90 9.48
C ASP A 21 14.58 -8.89 7.95
N LYS A 22 15.68 -9.28 7.32
CA LYS A 22 15.85 -9.35 5.85
C LYS A 22 15.87 -10.78 5.31
N SER A 23 15.41 -11.76 6.10
CA SER A 23 15.43 -13.18 5.72
C SER A 23 14.46 -13.54 4.59
N GLY A 24 13.40 -12.76 4.41
CA GLY A 24 12.41 -12.94 3.36
C GLY A 24 12.40 -11.83 2.32
N ASP A 25 11.50 -11.97 1.34
CA ASP A 25 11.23 -10.96 0.30
C ASP A 25 10.81 -9.60 0.90
N CYS A 26 9.92 -9.64 1.89
CA CYS A 26 9.65 -8.48 2.75
C CYS A 26 10.73 -8.33 3.82
N TRP A 27 11.31 -7.13 3.90
CA TRP A 27 12.20 -6.78 5.01
C TRP A 27 11.36 -6.26 6.17
N ASN A 28 11.10 -7.12 7.16
CA ASN A 28 10.13 -6.85 8.22
C ASN A 28 10.74 -6.04 9.36
N TRP A 29 10.06 -4.96 9.75
CA TRP A 29 10.40 -4.17 10.92
C TRP A 29 10.15 -4.95 12.22
N GLN A 30 11.18 -5.05 13.07
CA GLN A 30 11.18 -5.86 14.30
C GLN A 30 11.06 -5.02 15.58
N ALA A 31 10.91 -3.69 15.47
CA ALA A 31 10.82 -2.79 16.61
C ALA A 31 9.42 -2.16 16.72
N ALA A 32 9.31 -1.03 17.43
CA ALA A 32 8.03 -0.37 17.71
C ALA A 32 7.21 -0.13 16.43
N THR A 33 5.90 -0.36 16.53
CA THR A 33 4.94 -0.14 15.45
C THR A 33 3.77 0.72 15.92
N MET A 34 3.11 1.39 14.98
CA MET A 34 1.86 2.13 15.19
C MET A 34 0.91 1.82 14.04
N ARG A 35 -0.26 1.27 14.33
CA ARG A 35 -1.27 0.85 13.32
C ARG A 35 -0.71 -0.11 12.24
N GLY A 36 0.29 -0.91 12.61
CA GLY A 36 1.00 -1.85 11.74
C GLY A 36 2.19 -1.27 10.98
N TYR A 37 2.47 0.03 11.09
CA TYR A 37 3.64 0.66 10.48
C TYR A 37 4.80 0.73 11.47
N GLY A 38 6.01 0.38 11.04
CA GLY A 38 7.22 0.55 11.85
C GLY A 38 7.48 2.02 12.20
N ILE A 39 7.96 2.26 13.42
CA ILE A 39 8.32 3.58 13.93
C ILE A 39 9.78 3.56 14.39
N PHE A 40 10.54 4.57 13.97
CA PHE A 40 11.93 4.75 14.32
C PHE A 40 12.19 6.16 14.83
N ARG A 41 13.01 6.27 15.88
CA ARG A 41 13.39 7.57 16.45
C ARG A 41 14.67 8.08 15.80
N ILE A 42 14.57 9.23 15.13
CA ILE A 42 15.63 9.91 14.40
C ILE A 42 15.43 11.43 14.52
N ASP A 43 16.50 12.23 14.58
CA ASP A 43 16.45 13.69 14.70
C ASP A 43 15.56 14.19 15.86
N GLY A 44 15.57 13.46 16.98
CA GLY A 44 14.79 13.78 18.17
C GLY A 44 13.30 13.42 18.11
N GLY A 45 12.79 12.90 17.00
CA GLY A 45 11.37 12.58 16.79
C GLY A 45 11.09 11.16 16.30
N ASN A 46 9.83 10.74 16.40
CA ASN A 46 9.36 9.48 15.82
C ASN A 46 9.01 9.68 14.34
N GLN A 47 9.59 8.89 13.46
CA GLN A 47 9.28 8.86 12.04
C GLN A 47 8.88 7.45 11.60
N VAL A 48 8.07 7.37 10.53
CA VAL A 48 7.60 6.10 9.98
C VAL A 48 8.74 5.40 9.24
N ALA A 49 9.02 4.15 9.63
CA ALA A 49 10.21 3.42 9.23
C ALA A 49 10.31 3.19 7.71
N HIS A 50 9.20 2.83 7.04
CA HIS A 50 9.23 2.65 5.59
C HIS A 50 9.52 3.96 4.84
N ARG A 51 9.06 5.13 5.35
CA ARG A 51 9.38 6.44 4.75
C ARG A 51 10.86 6.77 4.90
N ILE A 52 11.47 6.42 6.03
CA ILE A 52 12.91 6.57 6.23
C ILE A 52 13.68 5.69 5.25
N SER A 53 13.28 4.41 5.12
CA SER A 53 13.91 3.47 4.19
C SER A 53 13.81 3.96 2.74
N TYR A 54 12.64 4.45 2.32
CA TYR A 54 12.46 5.08 1.01
C TYR A 54 13.40 6.27 0.83
N LYS A 55 13.47 7.19 1.82
CA LYS A 55 14.32 8.39 1.72
C LYS A 55 15.79 8.07 1.53
N TRP A 56 16.31 7.07 2.24
CA TRP A 56 17.72 6.69 2.12
C TRP A 56 18.04 5.97 0.82
N ALA A 57 17.09 5.24 0.23
CA ALA A 57 17.31 4.51 -1.01
C ALA A 57 17.05 5.35 -2.27
N HIS A 58 16.00 6.18 -2.25
CA HIS A 58 15.44 6.85 -3.43
C HIS A 58 15.46 8.38 -3.34
N GLY A 59 15.76 8.95 -2.18
CA GLY A 59 15.82 10.40 -1.97
C GLY A 59 14.52 11.03 -1.45
N SER A 60 14.32 12.32 -1.69
CA SER A 60 13.24 13.09 -1.07
C SER A 60 11.84 12.58 -1.43
N ILE A 61 10.93 12.57 -0.45
CA ILE A 61 9.50 12.35 -0.66
C ILE A 61 8.82 13.72 -0.86
N PRO A 62 8.21 13.99 -2.02
CA PRO A 62 7.45 15.23 -2.25
C PRO A 62 6.33 15.42 -1.21
N ALA A 63 5.97 16.67 -0.89
CA ALA A 63 5.02 16.98 0.18
C ALA A 63 3.63 16.34 -0.04
N GLN A 64 3.17 16.30 -1.28
CA GLN A 64 1.90 15.70 -1.71
C GLN A 64 1.96 14.20 -2.03
N ALA A 65 3.11 13.55 -1.81
CA ALA A 65 3.29 12.13 -2.13
C ALA A 65 3.22 11.25 -0.88
N GLU A 66 2.63 10.08 -1.06
CA GLU A 66 2.55 9.00 -0.08
C GLU A 66 3.45 7.85 -0.50
N VAL A 67 4.07 7.18 0.48
CA VAL A 67 4.86 5.97 0.23
C VAL A 67 3.95 4.77 0.39
N ASP A 68 3.73 4.04 -0.70
CA ASP A 68 2.85 2.87 -0.78
C ASP A 68 3.65 1.56 -0.80
N HIS A 69 3.08 0.51 -0.21
CA HIS A 69 3.65 -0.83 -0.17
C HIS A 69 3.11 -1.67 -1.33
N THR A 70 3.96 -1.98 -2.31
CA THR A 70 3.59 -2.87 -3.42
C THR A 70 3.35 -4.32 -2.97
N CYS A 71 3.86 -4.67 -1.79
CA CYS A 71 3.71 -5.98 -1.15
C CYS A 71 2.51 -6.07 -0.19
N PHE A 72 1.76 -4.99 0.05
CA PHE A 72 0.63 -4.92 1.00
C PHE A 72 0.96 -5.28 2.46
N ASN A 73 2.25 -5.34 2.82
CA ASN A 73 2.73 -5.58 4.18
C ASN A 73 3.20 -4.25 4.79
N ARG A 74 2.40 -3.69 5.72
CA ARG A 74 2.66 -2.41 6.38
C ARG A 74 3.97 -2.37 7.18
N GLY A 75 4.44 -3.54 7.65
CA GLY A 75 5.68 -3.68 8.40
C GLY A 75 6.93 -3.79 7.52
N CYS A 76 6.76 -3.92 6.20
CA CYS A 76 7.87 -4.02 5.28
C CYS A 76 8.60 -2.67 5.13
N VAL A 77 9.93 -2.70 5.17
CA VAL A 77 10.82 -1.56 4.92
C VAL A 77 11.77 -1.82 3.77
N ASN A 78 11.54 -2.84 2.94
CA ASN A 78 12.36 -3.11 1.76
C ASN A 78 12.14 -1.98 0.72
N PRO A 79 13.15 -1.17 0.35
CA PRO A 79 12.99 -0.09 -0.62
C PRO A 79 12.45 -0.52 -1.98
N ALA A 80 12.68 -1.78 -2.39
CA ALA A 80 12.14 -2.34 -3.64
C ALA A 80 10.61 -2.55 -3.59
N HIS A 81 10.03 -2.63 -2.39
CA HIS A 81 8.59 -2.77 -2.17
C HIS A 81 7.88 -1.44 -1.91
N LEU A 82 8.59 -0.32 -2.04
CA LEU A 82 8.09 1.01 -1.75
C LEU A 82 8.06 1.84 -3.04
N ARG A 83 6.96 2.57 -3.24
CA ARG A 83 6.81 3.53 -4.36
C ARG A 83 6.14 4.81 -3.88
N LEU A 84 6.30 5.88 -4.65
CA LEU A 84 5.52 7.10 -4.45
C LEU A 84 4.22 7.01 -5.23
N LEU A 85 3.14 7.41 -4.58
CA LEU A 85 1.84 7.66 -5.21
C LEU A 85 1.34 9.03 -4.76
N ASP A 86 0.49 9.64 -5.56
CA ASP A 86 -0.35 10.71 -5.04
C ASP A 86 -1.46 10.15 -4.12
N HIS A 87 -2.12 11.04 -3.37
CA HIS A 87 -3.17 10.64 -2.42
C HIS A 87 -4.36 9.93 -3.09
N GLN A 88 -4.71 10.32 -4.32
CA GLN A 88 -5.83 9.72 -5.07
C GLN A 88 -5.46 8.30 -5.53
N GLU A 89 -4.27 8.12 -6.07
CA GLU A 89 -3.71 6.84 -6.50
C GLU A 89 -3.56 5.87 -5.34
N ASN A 90 -3.07 6.33 -4.19
CA ASN A 90 -2.98 5.48 -3.00
C ASN A 90 -4.35 5.02 -2.53
N GLY A 91 -5.36 5.90 -2.57
CA GLY A 91 -6.76 5.54 -2.30
C GLY A 91 -7.33 4.50 -3.27
N GLN A 92 -6.81 4.42 -4.49
CA GLN A 92 -7.17 3.39 -5.46
C GLN A 92 -6.50 2.04 -5.19
N ASN A 93 -5.35 1.99 -4.51
CA ASN A 93 -4.58 0.77 -4.29
C ASN A 93 -5.09 -0.09 -3.11
N ARG A 94 -6.34 -0.55 -3.22
CA ARG A 94 -6.98 -1.37 -2.18
C ARG A 94 -6.85 -2.86 -2.45
N SER A 95 -6.72 -3.65 -1.38
CA SER A 95 -6.64 -5.11 -1.43
C SER A 95 -7.97 -5.84 -1.32
N SER A 96 -9.00 -5.17 -0.84
CA SER A 96 -10.31 -5.77 -0.63
C SER A 96 -11.44 -4.79 -0.88
N ALA A 97 -12.65 -5.34 -1.02
CA ALA A 97 -13.88 -4.57 -0.99
C ALA A 97 -14.05 -3.82 0.34
N ASN A 98 -15.02 -2.90 0.39
CA ASN A 98 -15.40 -2.28 1.66
C ASN A 98 -15.89 -3.36 2.63
N SER A 99 -15.66 -3.15 3.93
CA SER A 99 -16.14 -4.04 4.99
C SER A 99 -17.67 -4.20 5.01
N ASN A 100 -18.40 -3.22 4.46
CA ASN A 100 -19.85 -3.26 4.31
C ASN A 100 -20.34 -3.84 2.97
N SER A 101 -19.43 -4.34 2.12
CA SER A 101 -19.81 -4.98 0.86
C SER A 101 -20.61 -6.25 1.12
N LYS A 102 -21.72 -6.42 0.42
CA LYS A 102 -22.54 -7.64 0.46
C LYS A 102 -22.10 -8.70 -0.54
N THR A 103 -21.33 -8.30 -1.54
CA THR A 103 -20.87 -9.18 -2.63
C THR A 103 -19.45 -9.70 -2.40
N GLY A 104 -18.69 -9.09 -1.48
CA GLY A 104 -17.25 -9.35 -1.32
C GLY A 104 -16.39 -8.80 -2.48
N VAL A 105 -17.01 -8.40 -3.59
CA VAL A 105 -16.33 -7.86 -4.77
C VAL A 105 -16.27 -6.34 -4.70
N ARG A 106 -15.07 -5.78 -4.94
CA ARG A 106 -14.85 -4.34 -4.89
C ARG A 106 -15.69 -3.64 -5.95
N GLY A 107 -16.55 -2.74 -5.51
CA GLY A 107 -17.37 -1.89 -6.38
C GLY A 107 -18.60 -2.59 -6.97
N VAL A 108 -18.95 -3.80 -6.53
CA VAL A 108 -20.12 -4.53 -7.03
C VAL A 108 -21.21 -4.59 -5.97
N TYR A 109 -22.46 -4.32 -6.36
CA TYR A 109 -23.62 -4.34 -5.46
C TYR A 109 -24.90 -4.77 -6.21
N TRP A 110 -25.83 -5.41 -5.51
CA TRP A 110 -27.16 -5.72 -6.06
C TRP A 110 -28.03 -4.46 -6.11
N ASN A 111 -28.79 -4.29 -7.19
CA ASN A 111 -29.78 -3.23 -7.33
C ASN A 111 -31.17 -3.83 -7.58
N GLU A 112 -32.04 -3.77 -6.58
CA GLU A 112 -33.40 -4.34 -6.64
C GLU A 112 -34.23 -3.74 -7.78
N ALA A 113 -34.17 -2.42 -7.97
CA ALA A 113 -34.96 -1.72 -8.99
C ALA A 113 -34.54 -2.06 -10.43
N ARG A 114 -33.33 -2.60 -10.60
CA ARG A 114 -32.80 -3.06 -11.88
C ARG A 114 -32.75 -4.59 -11.97
N SER A 115 -33.14 -5.29 -10.90
CA SER A 115 -33.06 -6.75 -10.75
C SER A 115 -31.73 -7.32 -11.23
N GLY A 116 -30.61 -6.69 -10.85
CA GLY A 116 -29.29 -7.10 -11.31
C GLY A 116 -28.15 -6.49 -10.53
N TYR A 117 -26.96 -7.07 -10.72
CA TYR A 117 -25.72 -6.58 -10.18
C TYR A 117 -25.25 -5.33 -10.93
N MET A 118 -24.84 -4.33 -10.18
CA MET A 118 -24.27 -3.10 -10.69
C MET A 118 -22.82 -3.00 -10.25
N CYS A 119 -21.99 -2.36 -11.07
CA CYS A 119 -20.62 -2.02 -10.69
C CYS A 119 -20.44 -0.51 -10.65
N ALA A 120 -19.63 -0.03 -9.72
CA ALA A 120 -19.20 1.36 -9.65
C ALA A 120 -17.70 1.48 -9.37
N ALA A 121 -17.06 2.41 -10.06
CA ALA A 121 -15.67 2.81 -9.83
C ALA A 121 -15.55 4.33 -9.83
N TYR A 122 -14.68 4.88 -8.97
CA TYR A 122 -14.43 6.31 -8.86
C TYR A 122 -13.00 6.64 -9.29
N VAL A 123 -12.84 7.46 -10.31
CA VAL A 123 -11.54 7.90 -10.84
C VAL A 123 -11.67 9.35 -11.27
N ARG A 124 -10.69 10.21 -10.93
CA ARG A 124 -10.65 11.63 -11.33
C ARG A 124 -11.98 12.35 -11.10
N GLU A 125 -12.50 12.21 -9.89
CA GLU A 125 -13.73 12.86 -9.44
C GLU A 125 -15.02 12.43 -10.14
N ARG A 126 -14.97 11.37 -10.94
CA ARG A 126 -16.12 10.83 -11.67
C ARG A 126 -16.43 9.41 -11.22
N ILE A 127 -17.73 9.12 -11.11
CA ILE A 127 -18.24 7.76 -10.86
C ILE A 127 -18.64 7.15 -12.20
N PHE A 128 -18.02 6.02 -12.52
CA PHE A 128 -18.38 5.17 -13.65
C PHE A 128 -19.25 4.03 -13.14
N ARG A 129 -20.39 3.80 -13.80
CA ARG A 129 -21.34 2.73 -13.44
C ARG A 129 -21.53 1.77 -14.61
N PHE A 130 -21.69 0.50 -14.29
CA PHE A 130 -21.88 -0.60 -15.25
C PHE A 130 -23.01 -1.51 -14.78
N GLY A 131 -23.71 -2.16 -15.71
CA GLY A 131 -24.81 -3.07 -15.45
C GLY A 131 -26.19 -2.52 -15.84
N PRO A 132 -27.27 -3.24 -15.51
CA PRO A 132 -27.28 -4.44 -14.67
C PRO A 132 -26.59 -5.65 -15.34
N PHE A 133 -26.05 -6.54 -14.50
CA PHE A 133 -25.56 -7.88 -14.86
C PHE A 133 -26.39 -8.93 -14.12
N ASP A 134 -26.58 -10.09 -14.73
CA ASP A 134 -27.37 -11.18 -14.13
C ASP A 134 -26.57 -11.92 -13.04
N THR A 135 -25.24 -11.92 -13.16
CA THR A 135 -24.33 -12.65 -12.27
C THR A 135 -23.27 -11.73 -11.62
N ILE A 136 -22.74 -12.15 -10.47
CA ILE A 136 -21.65 -11.41 -9.78
C ILE A 136 -20.37 -11.54 -10.59
N GLU A 137 -20.16 -12.67 -11.25
CA GLU A 137 -18.98 -13.01 -12.01
C GLU A 137 -18.81 -12.09 -13.22
N GLU A 138 -19.88 -11.82 -13.97
CA GLU A 138 -19.87 -10.86 -15.08
C GLU A 138 -19.61 -9.43 -14.59
N ALA A 139 -20.23 -9.06 -13.48
CA ALA A 139 -20.02 -7.77 -12.83
C ALA A 139 -18.56 -7.62 -12.37
N GLU A 140 -17.98 -8.64 -11.73
CA GLU A 140 -16.58 -8.65 -11.28
C GLU A 140 -15.63 -8.55 -12.47
N ALA A 141 -15.80 -9.38 -13.50
CA ALA A 141 -14.97 -9.37 -14.69
C ALA A 141 -14.97 -7.99 -15.36
N THR A 142 -16.15 -7.38 -15.50
CA THR A 142 -16.32 -6.06 -16.11
C THR A 142 -15.59 -4.97 -15.31
N ILE A 143 -15.80 -4.93 -14.00
CA ILE A 143 -15.20 -3.87 -13.19
C ILE A 143 -13.69 -4.06 -13.00
N VAL A 144 -13.20 -5.31 -12.92
CA VAL A 144 -11.77 -5.61 -12.86
C VAL A 144 -11.08 -5.18 -14.17
N ALA A 145 -11.65 -5.55 -15.33
CA ALA A 145 -11.13 -5.14 -16.63
C ALA A 145 -11.09 -3.61 -16.77
N TRP A 146 -12.15 -2.93 -16.35
CA TRP A 146 -12.19 -1.47 -16.38
C TRP A 146 -11.14 -0.83 -15.46
N ARG A 147 -11.01 -1.33 -14.21
CA ARG A 147 -10.02 -0.80 -13.25
C ARG A 147 -8.58 -1.03 -13.70
N ARG A 148 -8.27 -2.13 -14.42
CA ARG A 148 -6.93 -2.34 -14.97
C ARG A 148 -6.47 -1.21 -15.88
N VAL A 149 -7.38 -0.72 -16.73
CA VAL A 149 -7.10 0.35 -17.69
C VAL A 149 -7.11 1.72 -17.01
N ASN A 150 -8.02 1.95 -16.06
CA ASN A 150 -8.30 3.29 -15.54
C ASN A 150 -7.71 3.57 -14.14
N MET A 151 -7.23 2.55 -13.42
CA MET A 151 -6.60 2.63 -12.10
C MET A 151 -5.24 1.90 -12.11
N PRO A 152 -4.23 2.41 -12.84
CA PRO A 152 -2.94 1.75 -12.96
C PRO A 152 -2.22 1.57 -11.62
N ALA A 153 -2.51 2.43 -10.64
CA ALA A 153 -1.97 2.32 -9.29
C ALA A 153 -2.53 1.12 -8.50
N SER A 154 -3.65 0.51 -8.89
CA SER A 154 -4.24 -0.61 -8.14
C SER A 154 -3.58 -1.95 -8.46
N ILE A 155 -2.56 -2.33 -7.68
CA ILE A 155 -1.74 -3.52 -7.94
C ILE A 155 -2.59 -4.81 -7.89
N ASN A 156 -3.58 -4.91 -7.00
CA ASN A 156 -4.41 -6.12 -6.93
C ASN A 156 -5.28 -6.31 -8.17
N ASP A 157 -5.81 -5.22 -8.74
CA ASP A 157 -6.55 -5.31 -10.00
C ASP A 157 -5.61 -5.73 -11.17
N GLN A 158 -4.34 -5.30 -11.14
CA GLN A 158 -3.32 -5.75 -12.09
C GLN A 158 -2.91 -7.23 -11.89
N ARG A 159 -2.85 -7.71 -10.64
CA ARG A 159 -2.45 -9.09 -10.29
C ARG A 159 -3.53 -10.15 -10.50
N LYS A 160 -4.82 -9.79 -10.46
CA LYS A 160 -5.94 -10.70 -10.73
C LYS A 160 -5.97 -11.26 -12.19
N ALA A 161 -4.95 -10.95 -13.00
CA ALA A 161 -4.77 -11.48 -14.35
C ALA A 161 -3.92 -12.76 -14.25
N GLY A 162 -4.52 -13.86 -13.81
CA GLY A 162 -3.87 -15.15 -13.66
C GLY A 162 -4.87 -16.21 -13.31
#